data_AF-A0A316RY53-F1
#
_entry.id   AF-A0A316RY53-F1
#
_cell.length_a   1.000
_cell.length_b   1.000
_cell.length_c   1.000
_cell.angle_alpha   90.00
_cell.angle_beta   90.00
_cell.angle_gamma   90.00
#
_symmetry.space_group_name_H-M   'P 1'
#
loop_
_entity.id
_entity.type
_entity.pdbx_description
1 polymer ?
#
loop_
_entity_poly.entity_id
_entity_poly.type
_entity_poly.pdbx_seq_one_letter_code
_entity_poly.pdbx_strand_id
1 'polypeptide(L)'
;MNRKQSSEPGSPAFPPAACRALTLHACAWFTVLSTLMLLIYAILDRAPSPLRLLLFLPLSLCFACAARIRHSSLSRAARTVSHALLTLGSAYVFVYLPVQIEQKPTAGTTLLFLFLSVLVYAIGATILAAVAHRRDSRTVNEQPYRSQFGKRDQ
;
A
#
# COMPACT_ATOMS: atom_id res chain seq x y z
N MET A 1 0.87 -47.19 -11.76
CA MET A 1 -0.14 -46.69 -10.79
C MET A 1 -0.02 -45.18 -10.72
N ASN A 2 -0.95 -44.46 -11.36
CA ASN A 2 -0.96 -43.00 -11.50
C ASN A 2 -1.32 -42.33 -10.17
N ARG A 3 -0.34 -41.68 -9.52
CA ARG A 3 -0.64 -40.75 -8.42
C ARG A 3 -0.78 -39.34 -9.01
N LYS A 4 -2.00 -39.02 -9.45
CA LYS A 4 -2.41 -37.63 -9.68
C LYS A 4 -2.26 -36.88 -8.35
N GLN A 5 -1.19 -36.12 -8.18
CA GLN A 5 -1.12 -35.15 -7.10
C GLN A 5 -2.14 -34.05 -7.42
N SER A 6 -3.11 -33.96 -6.52
CA SER A 6 -4.18 -32.98 -6.49
C SER A 6 -3.61 -31.57 -6.61
N SER A 7 -4.16 -30.82 -7.56
CA SER A 7 -4.19 -29.36 -7.55
C SER A 7 -4.85 -28.90 -6.25
N GLU A 8 -4.05 -28.48 -5.26
CA GLU A 8 -4.59 -27.71 -4.14
C GLU A 8 -4.98 -26.30 -4.63
N PRO A 9 -6.23 -25.87 -4.43
CA PRO A 9 -6.65 -24.50 -4.64
C PRO A 9 -6.36 -23.71 -3.35
N GLY A 10 -5.62 -22.60 -3.46
CA GLY A 10 -5.52 -21.63 -2.36
C GLY A 10 -4.12 -21.31 -1.89
N SER A 11 -3.22 -20.91 -2.79
CA SER A 11 -2.12 -20.06 -2.36
C SER A 11 -2.70 -18.66 -2.05
N PRO A 12 -2.43 -18.04 -0.90
CA PRO A 12 -2.97 -16.72 -0.62
C PRO A 12 -2.43 -15.75 -1.67
N ALA A 13 -3.33 -14.93 -2.24
CA ALA A 13 -3.03 -13.94 -3.29
C ALA A 13 -1.98 -12.88 -2.88
N PHE A 14 -1.42 -12.97 -1.67
CA PHE A 14 -0.30 -12.19 -1.16
C PHE A 14 0.63 -13.07 -0.32
N PRO A 15 1.94 -13.18 -0.64
CA PRO A 15 2.86 -13.92 0.19
C PRO A 15 3.00 -13.25 1.57
N PRO A 16 2.93 -14.01 2.69
CA PRO A 16 2.89 -13.47 4.05
C PRO A 16 4.11 -12.59 4.38
N ALA A 17 5.27 -12.84 3.77
CA ALA A 17 6.46 -12.00 3.90
C ALA A 17 6.28 -10.61 3.28
N ALA A 18 5.58 -10.49 2.15
CA ALA A 18 5.30 -9.20 1.54
C ALA A 18 4.29 -8.40 2.36
N CYS A 19 3.28 -9.05 2.94
CA CYS A 19 2.36 -8.41 3.86
C CYS A 19 3.08 -7.87 5.10
N ARG A 20 3.89 -8.70 5.77
CA ARG A 20 4.69 -8.29 6.95
C ARG A 20 5.60 -7.10 6.66
N ALA A 21 6.35 -7.14 5.56
CA ALA A 21 7.22 -6.02 5.18
C ALA A 21 6.43 -4.74 4.88
N LEU A 22 5.19 -4.84 4.36
CA LEU A 22 4.34 -3.68 4.12
C LEU A 22 3.84 -3.09 5.44
N THR A 23 3.39 -3.93 6.37
CA THR A 23 2.96 -3.53 7.71
C THR A 23 4.09 -2.83 8.45
N LEU A 24 5.31 -3.40 8.45
CA LEU A 24 6.47 -2.76 9.09
C LEU A 24 6.80 -1.40 8.48
N HIS A 25 6.76 -1.28 7.14
CA HIS A 25 6.97 0.00 6.48
C HIS A 25 5.86 1.02 6.81
N ALA A 26 4.60 0.58 6.86
CA ALA A 26 3.48 1.44 7.24
C ALA A 26 3.61 1.89 8.71
N CYS A 27 4.04 1.02 9.62
CA CYS A 27 4.34 1.38 11.01
C CYS A 27 5.49 2.39 11.09
N ALA A 28 6.57 2.20 10.33
CA ALA A 28 7.69 3.15 10.31
C ALA A 28 7.23 4.54 9.82
N TRP A 29 6.47 4.60 8.73
CA TRP A 29 5.90 5.85 8.22
C TRP A 29 4.91 6.47 9.21
N PHE A 30 4.09 5.66 9.88
CA PHE A 30 3.17 6.14 10.91
C PHE A 30 3.94 6.81 12.04
N THR A 31 4.96 6.15 12.60
CA THR A 31 5.78 6.72 13.68
C THR A 31 6.43 8.03 13.25
N VAL A 32 7.03 8.10 12.05
CA VAL A 32 7.66 9.32 11.53
C VAL A 32 6.65 10.45 11.35
N LEU A 33 5.50 10.17 10.72
CA LEU A 33 4.47 11.19 10.48
C LEU A 33 3.82 11.67 11.78
N SER A 34 3.51 10.75 12.70
CA SER A 34 2.94 11.08 14.00
C SER A 34 3.90 11.88 14.86
N THR A 35 5.19 11.51 14.91
CA THR A 35 6.21 12.28 15.66
C THR A 35 6.45 13.66 15.06
N LEU A 36 6.55 13.77 13.74
CA LEU A 36 6.68 15.06 13.05
C LEU A 36 5.47 15.96 13.36
N MET A 37 4.26 15.41 13.32
CA MET A 37 3.07 16.18 13.65
C MET A 37 3.04 16.58 15.12
N LEU A 38 3.33 15.67 16.05
CA LEU A 38 3.43 16.01 17.47
C LEU A 38 4.44 17.14 17.72
N LEU A 39 5.58 17.12 17.03
CA LEU A 39 6.56 18.20 17.08
C LEU A 39 5.98 19.52 16.56
N ILE A 40 5.29 19.52 15.42
CA ILE A 40 4.62 20.71 14.87
C ILE A 40 3.58 21.26 15.87
N TYR A 41 2.77 20.40 16.46
CA TYR A 41 1.75 20.80 17.45
C TYR A 41 2.37 21.33 18.74
N ALA A 42 3.49 20.75 19.19
CA ALA A 42 4.24 21.25 20.33
C ALA A 42 4.82 22.64 20.06
N ILE A 43 5.35 22.89 18.85
CA ILE A 43 5.84 24.22 18.44
C ILE A 43 4.70 25.23 18.33
N LEU A 44 3.54 24.80 17.87
CA LEU A 44 2.35 25.64 17.72
C LEU A 44 1.54 25.80 19.01
N ASP A 45 1.97 25.20 20.12
CA ASP A 45 1.28 25.13 21.41
C ASP A 45 -0.21 24.73 21.28
N ARG A 46 -0.45 23.65 20.52
CA ARG A 46 -1.79 23.11 20.26
C ARG A 46 -1.83 21.63 20.61
N ALA A 47 -2.98 21.16 21.09
CA ALA A 47 -3.24 19.73 21.21
C ALA A 47 -3.67 19.13 19.87
N PRO A 48 -3.07 18.03 19.40
CA PRO A 48 -3.55 17.33 18.23
C PRO A 48 -4.89 16.63 18.52
N SER A 49 -5.82 16.65 17.57
CA SER A 49 -7.04 15.86 17.70
C SER A 49 -6.70 14.36 17.52
N PRO A 50 -7.23 13.46 18.38
CA PRO A 50 -6.94 12.02 18.29
C PRO A 50 -7.41 11.43 16.96
N LEU A 51 -8.45 12.01 16.36
CA LEU A 51 -8.92 11.64 15.03
C LEU A 51 -7.88 11.92 13.94
N ARG A 52 -7.15 13.05 14.01
CA ARG A 52 -6.04 13.33 13.08
C ARG A 52 -4.93 12.30 13.20
N LEU A 53 -4.62 11.85 14.41
CA LEU A 53 -3.64 10.78 14.61
C LEU A 53 -4.10 9.46 13.99
N LEU A 54 -5.39 9.13 14.10
CA LEU A 54 -5.96 7.94 13.48
C LEU A 54 -5.88 7.99 11.94
N LEU A 55 -6.08 9.16 11.34
CA LEU A 55 -5.99 9.37 9.89
C LEU A 55 -4.56 9.24 9.34
N PHE A 56 -3.52 9.28 10.18
CA PHE A 56 -2.16 8.98 9.74
C PHE A 56 -1.91 7.50 9.44
N LEU A 57 -2.77 6.62 9.95
CA LEU A 57 -2.64 5.18 9.73
C LEU A 57 -2.96 4.76 8.28
N PRO A 58 -4.08 5.19 7.66
CA PRO A 58 -4.28 4.98 6.23
C PRO A 58 -3.28 5.78 5.38
N LEU A 59 -2.85 6.96 5.83
CA LEU A 59 -1.83 7.75 5.14
C LEU A 59 -0.49 7.00 5.08
N SER A 60 -0.03 6.45 6.19
CA SER A 60 1.25 5.74 6.28
C SER A 60 1.25 4.47 5.42
N LEU A 61 0.11 3.79 5.31
CA LEU A 61 -0.07 2.68 4.38
C LEU A 61 0.09 3.14 2.93
N CYS A 62 -0.47 4.29 2.55
CA CYS A 62 -0.31 4.85 1.20
C CYS A 62 1.17 5.17 0.90
N PHE A 63 1.92 5.71 1.86
CA PHE A 63 3.37 5.94 1.72
C PHE A 63 4.16 4.64 1.59
N ALA A 64 3.81 3.60 2.37
CA ALA A 64 4.41 2.27 2.26
C ALA A 64 4.16 1.65 0.87
N CYS A 65 2.95 1.80 0.33
CA CYS A 65 2.60 1.38 -1.04
C CYS A 65 3.38 2.19 -2.09
N ALA A 66 3.46 3.52 -1.93
CA ALA A 66 4.20 4.41 -2.81
C ALA A 66 5.69 4.04 -2.91
N ALA A 67 6.30 3.63 -1.79
CA ALA A 67 7.69 3.15 -1.74
C ALA A 67 7.87 1.85 -2.55
N ARG A 68 6.91 0.91 -2.44
CA ARG A 68 6.94 -0.36 -3.21
C ARG A 68 6.84 -0.14 -4.71
N ILE A 69 6.01 0.81 -5.13
CA ILE A 69 5.80 1.14 -6.55
C ILE A 69 7.10 1.63 -7.18
N ARG A 70 7.98 2.30 -6.41
CA ARG A 70 9.28 2.76 -6.90
C ARG A 70 10.16 1.62 -7.45
N HIS A 71 10.01 0.41 -6.90
CA HIS A 71 10.75 -0.80 -7.30
C HIS A 71 9.91 -1.76 -8.16
N SER A 72 8.74 -1.33 -8.63
CA SER A 72 7.89 -2.14 -9.51
C SER A 72 8.42 -2.17 -10.95
N SER A 73 7.96 -3.13 -11.74
CA SER A 73 8.26 -3.22 -13.19
C SER A 73 7.35 -2.31 -14.04
N LEU A 74 6.61 -1.39 -13.42
CA LEU A 74 5.77 -0.43 -14.15
C LEU A 74 6.62 0.53 -14.98
N SER A 75 6.04 1.06 -16.06
CA SER A 75 6.65 2.13 -16.86
C SER A 75 6.98 3.33 -15.97
N ARG A 76 8.00 4.09 -16.35
CA ARG A 76 8.46 5.25 -15.55
C ARG A 76 7.32 6.25 -15.31
N ALA A 77 6.50 6.53 -16.33
CA ALA A 77 5.34 7.41 -16.22
C ALA A 77 4.29 6.86 -15.24
N ALA A 78 3.89 5.59 -15.37
CA ALA A 78 2.91 4.97 -14.47
C ALA A 78 3.39 4.97 -13.03
N ARG A 79 4.68 4.69 -12.81
CA ARG A 79 5.31 4.72 -11.48
C ARG A 79 5.23 6.11 -10.84
N THR A 80 5.58 7.15 -11.58
CA THR A 80 5.54 8.53 -11.09
C THR A 80 4.11 8.96 -10.77
N VAL A 81 3.16 8.68 -11.65
CA VAL A 81 1.75 9.03 -11.46
C VAL A 81 1.16 8.28 -10.25
N SER A 82 1.37 6.96 -10.17
CA SER A 82 0.89 6.17 -9.02
C SER A 82 1.54 6.60 -7.71
N HIS A 83 2.84 6.93 -7.72
CA HIS A 83 3.54 7.44 -6.54
C HIS A 83 2.96 8.80 -6.11
N ALA A 84 2.76 9.73 -7.04
CA ALA A 84 2.18 11.04 -6.76
C ALA A 84 0.75 10.94 -6.24
N LEU A 85 -0.10 10.09 -6.84
CA LEU A 85 -1.47 9.85 -6.38
C LEU A 85 -1.49 9.30 -4.95
N LEU A 86 -0.59 8.37 -4.63
CA LEU A 86 -0.53 7.77 -3.31
C LEU A 86 0.13 8.65 -2.24
N THR A 87 0.95 9.63 -2.59
CA THR A 87 1.57 10.54 -1.61
C THR A 87 0.81 11.86 -1.50
N LEU A 88 0.71 12.62 -2.59
CA LEU A 88 0.04 13.92 -2.62
C LEU A 88 -1.49 13.76 -2.48
N GLY A 89 -2.07 12.80 -3.20
CA GLY A 89 -3.52 12.56 -3.16
C GLY A 89 -3.97 12.09 -1.78
N SER A 90 -3.26 11.15 -1.16
CA SER A 90 -3.56 10.69 0.19
C SER A 90 -3.33 11.78 1.25
N ALA A 91 -2.26 12.59 1.12
CA ALA A 91 -2.03 13.72 2.02
C ALA A 91 -3.15 14.76 1.93
N TYR A 92 -3.61 15.08 0.71
CA TYR A 92 -4.75 15.97 0.51
C TYR A 92 -6.01 15.43 1.18
N VAL A 93 -6.34 14.16 0.94
CA VAL A 93 -7.55 13.53 1.48
C VAL A 93 -7.49 13.39 3.00
N PHE A 94 -6.38 12.90 3.57
CA PHE A 94 -6.32 12.54 5.00
C PHE A 94 -5.77 13.64 5.92
N VAL A 95 -5.10 14.66 5.39
CA VAL A 95 -4.54 15.76 6.19
C VAL A 95 -5.26 17.07 5.93
N TYR A 96 -5.47 17.43 4.66
CA TYR A 96 -6.01 18.74 4.30
C TYR A 96 -7.56 18.79 4.35
N LEU A 97 -8.22 17.82 3.72
CA LEU A 97 -9.69 17.78 3.63
C LEU A 97 -10.40 17.76 5.00
N PRO A 98 -9.96 16.98 6.00
CA PRO A 98 -10.63 16.92 7.30
C PRO A 98 -10.60 18.26 8.05
N VAL A 99 -9.51 19.03 7.90
CA VAL A 99 -9.37 20.37 8.48
C VAL A 99 -10.44 21.31 7.91
N GLN A 100 -10.68 21.23 6.59
CA GLN A 100 -11.69 22.05 5.90
C GLN A 100 -13.11 21.64 6.32
N ILE A 101 -13.35 20.35 6.53
CA ILE A 101 -14.66 19.83 6.93
C ILE A 101 -14.99 20.16 8.39
N GLU A 102 -14.01 20.06 9.31
CA GLU A 102 -14.20 20.43 10.72
C GLU A 102 -14.61 21.90 10.88
N GLN A 103 -14.15 22.78 10.00
CA GLN A 103 -14.48 24.20 10.06
C GLN A 103 -15.93 24.50 9.64
N LYS A 104 -16.50 23.75 8.68
CA LYS A 104 -17.89 23.93 8.25
C LYS A 104 -18.45 22.63 7.66
N PRO A 105 -18.92 21.69 8.50
CA PRO A 105 -19.38 20.40 8.03
C PRO A 105 -20.72 20.56 7.29
N THR A 106 -20.79 20.05 6.07
CA THR A 106 -22.04 19.90 5.31
C THR A 106 -22.18 18.43 4.92
N ALA A 107 -23.40 17.92 4.80
CA ALA A 107 -23.62 16.52 4.41
C ALA A 107 -22.90 16.16 3.09
N GLY A 108 -22.85 17.11 2.14
CA GLY A 108 -22.12 16.95 0.88
C GLY A 108 -20.60 16.85 1.05
N THR A 109 -19.98 17.66 1.90
CA THR A 109 -18.52 17.61 2.11
C THR A 109 -18.09 16.34 2.85
N THR A 110 -18.90 15.84 3.78
CA THR A 110 -18.66 14.57 4.46
C THR A 110 -18.78 13.37 3.53
N LEU A 111 -19.79 13.33 2.66
CA LEU A 111 -19.96 12.27 1.66
C LEU A 111 -18.82 12.26 0.64
N LEU A 112 -18.39 13.45 0.18
CA LEU A 112 -17.24 13.59 -0.73
C LEU A 112 -15.95 13.07 -0.08
N PHE A 113 -15.71 13.39 1.19
CA PHE A 113 -14.56 12.86 1.94
C PHE A 113 -14.55 11.34 2.04
N LEU A 114 -15.69 10.74 2.38
CA LEU A 114 -15.83 9.28 2.43
C LEU A 114 -15.57 8.65 1.06
N PHE A 115 -16.15 9.21 0.00
CA PHE A 115 -15.92 8.75 -1.37
C PHE A 115 -14.44 8.82 -1.77
N LEU A 116 -13.78 9.95 -1.54
CA LEU A 116 -12.35 10.13 -1.85
C LEU A 116 -11.46 9.19 -1.02
N SER A 117 -11.80 8.98 0.26
CA SER A 117 -11.07 8.06 1.14
C SER A 117 -11.15 6.62 0.62
N VAL A 118 -12.34 6.16 0.24
CA VAL A 118 -12.55 4.83 -0.37
C VAL A 118 -11.82 4.73 -1.71
N LEU A 119 -11.88 5.76 -2.54
CA LEU A 119 -11.21 5.80 -3.83
C LEU A 119 -9.69 5.66 -3.69
N VAL A 120 -9.07 6.41 -2.79
CA VAL A 120 -7.62 6.30 -2.52
C VAL A 120 -7.25 4.90 -2.02
N TYR A 121 -8.08 4.31 -1.14
CA TYR A 121 -7.86 2.96 -0.64
C TYR A 121 -7.99 1.90 -1.75
N ALA A 122 -8.99 2.03 -2.64
CA ALA A 122 -9.18 1.17 -3.79
C ALA A 122 -8.00 1.27 -4.79
N ILE A 123 -7.49 2.49 -5.03
CA ILE A 123 -6.29 2.70 -5.85
C ILE A 123 -5.08 2.02 -5.20
N GLY A 124 -4.88 2.19 -3.89
CA GLY A 124 -3.81 1.49 -3.16
C GLY A 124 -3.90 -0.03 -3.29
N ALA A 125 -5.10 -0.60 -3.10
CA ALA A 125 -5.35 -2.03 -3.19
C ALA A 125 -5.13 -2.59 -4.61
N THR A 126 -5.61 -1.89 -5.64
CA THR A 126 -5.46 -2.29 -7.05
C THR A 126 -3.99 -2.26 -7.49
N ILE A 127 -3.23 -1.24 -7.08
CA ILE A 127 -1.80 -1.16 -7.40
C ILE A 127 -1.03 -2.29 -6.68
N LEU A 128 -1.34 -2.54 -5.41
CA LEU A 128 -0.75 -3.66 -4.66
C LEU A 128 -1.03 -5.00 -5.37
N ALA A 129 -2.28 -5.26 -5.75
CA ALA A 129 -2.67 -6.48 -6.46
C ALA A 129 -1.95 -6.62 -7.80
N ALA A 130 -1.83 -5.53 -8.57
CA ALA A 130 -1.12 -5.52 -9.85
C ALA A 130 0.38 -5.81 -9.70
N VAL A 131 1.02 -5.26 -8.66
CA VAL A 131 2.44 -5.52 -8.34
C VAL A 131 2.64 -6.96 -7.89
N ALA A 132 1.73 -7.52 -7.09
CA ALA A 132 1.79 -8.92 -6.66
C ALA A 132 1.64 -9.88 -7.86
N HIS A 133 0.61 -9.68 -8.69
CA HIS A 133 0.37 -10.51 -9.87
C HIS A 133 1.58 -10.54 -10.83
N ARG A 134 2.21 -9.38 -11.09
CA ARG A 134 3.39 -9.33 -11.96
C ARG A 134 4.63 -9.99 -11.34
N ARG A 135 4.79 -9.96 -10.01
CA ARG A 135 5.88 -10.68 -9.34
C ARG A 135 5.69 -12.19 -9.48
N ASP A 136 4.48 -12.69 -9.24
CA ASP A 136 4.19 -14.12 -9.37
C ASP A 136 4.39 -14.61 -10.81
N SER A 137 3.88 -13.88 -11.81
CA SER A 137 4.13 -14.22 -13.23
C SER A 137 5.62 -14.26 -13.58
N ARG A 138 6.44 -13.40 -12.97
CA ARG A 138 7.89 -13.39 -13.19
C ARG A 138 8.58 -14.57 -12.52
N THR A 139 8.20 -14.93 -11.29
CA THR A 139 8.75 -16.12 -10.61
C THR A 139 8.41 -17.42 -11.31
N VAL A 140 7.26 -17.49 -11.99
CA VAL A 140 6.88 -18.63 -12.85
C VAL A 140 7.78 -18.70 -14.08
N ASN A 141 8.08 -17.57 -14.73
CA ASN A 141 8.93 -17.53 -15.92
C ASN A 141 10.43 -17.71 -15.63
N GLU A 142 10.88 -17.43 -14.40
CA GLU A 142 12.28 -17.59 -13.97
C GLU A 142 12.55 -18.95 -13.29
N GLN A 143 11.59 -19.90 -13.29
CA GLN A 143 11.88 -21.24 -12.77
C GLN A 143 13.07 -21.85 -13.53
N PRO A 144 14.13 -22.29 -12.84
CA PRO A 144 15.30 -22.85 -13.49
C PRO A 144 14.88 -24.07 -14.31
N TYR A 145 15.28 -24.11 -15.58
CA TYR A 145 15.03 -25.23 -16.47
C TYR A 145 15.47 -26.52 -15.79
N ARG A 146 14.49 -27.32 -15.36
CA ARG A 146 14.73 -28.63 -14.77
C ARG A 146 14.99 -29.57 -15.95
N SER A 147 16.26 -29.87 -16.23
CA SER A 147 16.61 -30.80 -17.30
C SER A 147 15.90 -32.12 -17.05
N GLN A 148 15.09 -32.57 -18.02
CA GLN A 148 14.47 -33.90 -17.96
C GLN A 148 15.49 -35.04 -18.08
N PHE A 149 16.71 -34.72 -18.50
CA PHE A 149 17.86 -35.60 -18.36
C PHE A 149 18.33 -35.55 -16.90
N GLY A 150 17.65 -36.33 -16.07
CA GLY A 150 18.15 -36.72 -14.77
C GLY A 150 19.55 -37.29 -14.93
N LYS A 151 20.43 -36.89 -14.01
CA LYS A 151 21.72 -37.54 -13.75
C LYS A 151 21.54 -39.05 -13.91
N ARG A 152 22.17 -39.65 -14.92
CA ARG A 152 22.51 -41.06 -14.81
C ARG A 152 23.55 -41.11 -13.70
N ASP A 153 23.15 -41.67 -12.58
CA ASP A 153 24.10 -42.15 -11.60
C ASP A 153 24.99 -43.21 -12.27
N GLN A 154 26.27 -43.15 -11.94
CA GLN A 154 27.41 -44.02 -12.30
C GLN A 154 28.22 -43.60 -13.53
#